data_AF-A0A7W6QA40-F1
#
_entry.id   AF-A0A7W6QA40-F1
#
_cell.length_a   1.000
_cell.length_b   1.000
_cell.length_c   1.000
_cell.angle_alpha   90.00
_cell.angle_beta   90.00
_cell.angle_gamma   90.00
#
_symmetry.space_group_name_H-M   'P 1'
#
loop_
_entity.id
_entity.type
_entity.pdbx_description
1 polymer ?
#
loop_
_entity_poly.entity_id
_entity_poly.type
_entity_poly.pdbx_seq_one_letter_code
_entity_poly.pdbx_strand_id
1 'polypeptide(L)'
;MSERRPIYLHDWSESGEAGMLSDFQASPDVLSGATVIVASYTYENYSGDAYVLFERDGKLFEVHGGHCSCYGLEGQWEPEEADRDAIIHRITKGTWHADAVAVKGAVLAALQAAA
;
A
#
# COMPACT_ATOMS: atom_id res chain seq x y z
N MET A 1 -20.35 8.90 6.19
CA MET A 1 -18.90 9.04 5.97
C MET A 1 -18.26 7.87 6.69
N SER A 2 -18.10 6.74 6.00
CA SER A 2 -17.45 5.58 6.62
C SER A 2 -16.00 5.96 6.88
N GLU A 3 -15.63 6.02 8.15
CA GLU A 3 -14.26 6.21 8.60
C GLU A 3 -13.44 5.02 8.11
N ARG A 4 -12.88 5.12 6.89
CA ARG A 4 -11.97 4.10 6.36
C ARG A 4 -10.72 4.14 7.23
N ARG A 5 -10.57 3.14 8.08
CA ARG A 5 -9.38 3.00 8.92
C ARG A 5 -8.24 2.47 8.05
N PRO A 6 -7.08 3.15 7.99
CA PRO A 6 -5.93 2.63 7.29
C PRO A 6 -5.46 1.31 7.94
N ILE A 7 -5.18 0.32 7.11
CA ILE A 7 -4.66 -0.98 7.56
C ILE A 7 -3.16 -1.03 7.24
N TYR A 8 -2.34 -1.09 8.28
CA TYR A 8 -0.90 -1.28 8.15
C TYR A 8 -0.53 -2.73 8.46
N LEU A 9 0.29 -3.34 7.60
CA LEU A 9 0.68 -4.75 7.70
C LEU A 9 2.20 -4.90 7.72
N HIS A 10 2.65 -6.03 8.26
CA HIS A 10 4.07 -6.42 8.35
C HIS A 10 4.90 -5.38 9.11
N ASP A 11 5.98 -4.86 8.52
CA ASP A 11 6.89 -3.93 9.20
C ASP A 11 6.17 -2.64 9.66
N TRP A 12 5.16 -2.22 8.90
CA TRP A 12 4.35 -1.05 9.24
C TRP A 12 3.19 -1.35 10.18
N SER A 13 2.96 -2.60 10.57
CA SER A 13 1.84 -2.93 11.47
C SER A 13 1.97 -2.27 12.85
N GLU A 14 3.20 -2.01 13.31
CA GLU A 14 3.47 -1.32 14.58
C GLU A 14 3.73 0.18 14.38
N SER A 15 4.46 0.55 13.32
CA SER A 15 4.91 1.93 13.08
C SER A 15 3.89 2.79 12.33
N GLY A 16 2.94 2.18 11.63
CA GLY A 16 1.83 2.83 10.95
C GLY A 16 2.26 3.80 9.86
N GLU A 17 1.53 4.92 9.74
CA GLU A 17 1.80 5.97 8.75
C GLU A 17 3.19 6.57 8.88
N ALA A 18 3.65 6.78 10.13
CA ALA A 18 4.93 7.40 10.41
C ALA A 18 6.10 6.52 9.95
N GLY A 19 6.00 5.20 10.15
CA GLY A 19 6.97 4.25 9.64
C GLY A 19 7.04 4.27 8.12
N MET A 20 5.89 4.13 7.48
CA MET A 20 5.77 4.18 6.02
C MET A 20 6.39 5.45 5.41
N LEU A 21 6.02 6.64 5.91
CA LEU A 21 6.57 7.90 5.40
C LEU A 21 8.09 8.00 5.62
N SER A 22 8.57 7.52 6.78
CA SER A 22 9.99 7.51 7.10
C SER A 22 10.79 6.59 6.17
N ASP A 23 10.28 5.39 5.88
CA ASP A 23 10.95 4.41 5.01
C ASP A 23 11.05 4.91 3.57
N PHE A 24 9.97 5.50 3.05
CA PHE A 24 9.98 6.11 1.71
C PHE A 24 10.71 7.45 1.65
N GLN A 25 11.10 8.02 2.80
CA GLN A 25 11.52 9.42 2.92
C GLN A 25 10.54 10.39 2.26
N ALA A 26 9.25 10.05 2.33
CA ALA A 26 8.18 10.84 1.74
C ALA A 26 7.70 11.91 2.73
N SER A 27 7.37 13.09 2.22
CA SER A 27 6.78 14.14 3.06
C SER A 27 5.32 13.80 3.39
N PRO A 28 4.81 14.08 4.60
CA PRO A 28 3.40 13.83 4.92
C PRO A 28 2.43 14.57 3.99
N ASP A 29 2.87 15.68 3.39
CA ASP A 29 2.14 16.41 2.36
C ASP A 29 1.77 15.56 1.15
N VAL A 30 2.53 14.49 0.85
CA VAL A 30 2.20 13.57 -0.25
C VAL A 30 0.92 12.79 0.01
N LEU A 31 0.38 12.80 1.24
CA LEU A 31 -0.90 12.19 1.58
C LEU A 31 -1.96 13.25 1.95
N SER A 32 -1.66 14.54 1.76
CA SER A 32 -2.63 15.61 2.01
C SER A 32 -3.87 15.44 1.14
N GLY A 33 -5.04 15.34 1.77
CA GLY A 33 -6.32 15.04 1.09
C GLY A 33 -6.44 13.61 0.56
N ALA A 34 -5.46 12.74 0.84
CA ALA A 34 -5.54 11.32 0.59
C ALA A 34 -5.90 10.54 1.85
N THR A 35 -6.56 9.40 1.68
CA THR A 35 -6.83 8.44 2.74
C THR A 35 -6.11 7.15 2.40
N VAL A 36 -5.12 6.79 3.22
CA VAL A 36 -4.46 5.48 3.12
C VAL A 36 -5.48 4.39 3.43
N ILE A 37 -5.54 3.39 2.56
CA ILE A 37 -6.44 2.24 2.69
C ILE A 37 -5.66 1.07 3.26
N VAL A 38 -4.59 0.68 2.57
CA VAL A 38 -3.72 -0.43 2.97
C VAL A 38 -2.27 -0.04 2.71
N ALA A 39 -1.39 -0.32 3.66
CA ALA A 39 0.04 -0.20 3.47
C ALA A 39 0.72 -1.45 4.06
N SER A 40 1.66 -2.01 3.32
CA SER A 40 2.34 -3.25 3.66
C SER A 40 3.79 -3.18 3.23
N TYR A 41 4.70 -3.53 4.14
CA TYR A 41 6.11 -3.67 3.81
C TYR A 41 6.63 -5.01 4.27
N THR A 42 6.89 -5.89 3.31
CA THR A 42 7.44 -7.23 3.55
C THR A 42 8.94 -7.18 3.40
N TYR A 43 9.66 -7.78 4.35
CA TYR A 43 11.11 -7.91 4.33
C TYR A 43 11.48 -9.40 4.42
N GLU A 44 12.05 -9.96 3.36
CA GLU A 44 12.46 -11.37 3.31
C GLU A 44 13.81 -11.52 2.57
N ASN A 45 14.76 -12.25 3.18
CA ASN A 45 16.06 -12.57 2.56
C ASN A 45 16.84 -11.36 1.99
N TYR A 46 16.93 -10.25 2.73
CA TYR A 46 17.63 -9.02 2.29
C TYR A 46 17.03 -8.34 1.05
N SER A 47 15.81 -8.73 0.71
CA SER A 47 14.97 -8.04 -0.27
C SER A 47 13.64 -7.72 0.41
N GLY A 48 12.98 -6.67 -0.04
CA GLY A 48 11.67 -6.35 0.50
C GLY A 48 10.85 -5.59 -0.50
N ASP A 49 9.55 -5.79 -0.38
CA ASP A 49 8.53 -5.24 -1.25
C ASP A 49 7.57 -4.43 -0.40
N ALA A 50 7.42 -3.17 -0.77
CA ALA A 50 6.51 -2.22 -0.20
C ALA A 50 5.35 -1.98 -1.15
N TYR A 51 4.15 -1.99 -0.59
CA TYR A 51 2.91 -1.72 -1.29
C TYR A 51 2.05 -0.76 -0.46
N VAL A 52 1.64 0.35 -1.06
CA VAL A 52 0.71 1.29 -0.44
C VAL A 52 -0.44 1.55 -1.40
N LEU A 53 -1.66 1.45 -0.91
CA LEU A 53 -2.87 1.81 -1.61
C LEU A 53 -3.55 2.93 -0.83
N PHE A 54 -3.79 4.06 -1.51
CA PHE A 54 -4.53 5.18 -0.95
C PHE A 54 -5.56 5.72 -1.94
N GLU A 55 -6.60 6.36 -1.42
CA GLU A 55 -7.58 7.09 -2.23
C GLU A 55 -7.34 8.58 -2.12
N ARG A 56 -7.33 9.29 -3.25
CA ARG A 56 -7.27 10.76 -3.31
C ARG A 56 -8.29 11.24 -4.34
N ASP A 57 -9.11 12.21 -3.96
CA ASP A 57 -10.13 12.80 -4.86
C ASP A 57 -11.07 11.76 -5.52
N GLY A 58 -11.35 10.65 -4.83
CA GLY A 58 -12.18 9.55 -5.35
C GLY A 58 -11.47 8.64 -6.36
N LYS A 59 -10.16 8.82 -6.57
CA LYS A 59 -9.30 7.96 -7.37
C LYS A 59 -8.38 7.14 -6.48
N LEU A 60 -8.06 5.92 -6.89
CA LEU A 60 -7.13 5.06 -6.18
C LEU A 60 -5.74 5.21 -6.77
N PHE A 61 -4.75 5.16 -5.89
CA PHE A 61 -3.34 5.22 -6.24
C PHE A 61 -2.59 4.10 -5.53
N GLU A 62 -1.77 3.37 -6.31
CA GLU A 62 -0.87 2.34 -5.83
C GLU A 62 0.55 2.89 -5.82
N VAL A 63 1.29 2.70 -4.73
CA VAL A 63 2.71 2.97 -4.64
C VAL A 63 3.41 1.64 -4.46
N HIS A 64 4.39 1.40 -5.31
CA HIS A 64 5.24 0.23 -5.26
C HIS A 64 6.66 0.67 -4.93
N GLY A 65 7.24 0.07 -3.90
CA GLY A 65 8.65 0.25 -3.57
C GLY A 65 9.30 -1.11 -3.41
N GLY A 66 10.57 -1.23 -3.77
CA GLY A 66 11.31 -2.46 -3.55
C GLY A 66 12.74 -2.16 -3.18
N HIS A 67 13.33 -2.96 -2.29
CA HIS A 67 14.77 -2.94 -2.09
C HIS A 67 15.39 -4.29 -2.37
N CYS A 68 16.64 -4.25 -2.85
CA CYS A 68 17.50 -5.41 -2.99
C CYS A 68 18.89 -5.04 -2.46
N SER A 69 19.29 -5.63 -1.33
CA SER A 69 20.62 -5.66 -0.69
C SER A 69 21.46 -4.36 -0.51
N CYS A 70 21.15 -3.25 -1.19
CA CYS A 70 22.03 -2.08 -1.31
C CYS A 70 21.34 -0.71 -1.19
N TYR A 71 20.02 -0.60 -1.45
CA TYR A 71 19.28 0.67 -1.44
C TYR A 71 17.90 0.46 -0.84
N GLY A 72 17.47 1.27 0.14
CA GLY A 72 16.15 1.17 0.79
C GLY A 72 15.00 1.66 -0.10
N LEU A 73 13.86 2.03 0.51
CA LEU A 73 12.67 2.55 -0.18
C LEU A 73 12.74 4.07 -0.49
N GLU A 74 13.87 4.69 -0.18
CA GLU A 74 14.08 6.13 -0.23
C GLU A 74 13.85 6.70 -1.64
N GLY A 75 12.93 7.65 -1.77
CA GLY A 75 12.64 8.31 -3.05
C GLY A 75 11.89 7.45 -4.07
N GLN A 76 11.46 6.25 -3.70
CA GLN A 76 10.65 5.36 -4.54
C GLN A 76 9.13 5.61 -4.39
N TRP A 77 8.73 6.73 -3.79
CA TRP A 77 7.33 7.11 -3.68
C TRP A 77 6.81 7.61 -5.03
N GLU A 78 6.39 6.66 -5.88
CA GLU A 78 5.79 6.94 -7.19
C GLU A 78 4.34 6.43 -7.19
N PRO A 79 3.35 7.28 -6.87
CA PRO A 79 1.95 6.90 -6.89
C PRO A 79 1.43 6.77 -8.33
N GLU A 80 0.99 5.57 -8.67
CA GLU A 80 0.36 5.24 -9.94
C GLU A 80 -1.16 5.16 -9.80
N GLU A 81 -1.90 5.85 -10.68
CA GLU A 81 -3.36 5.76 -10.71
C GLU A 81 -3.79 4.34 -11.07
N ALA A 82 -4.67 3.76 -10.25
CA ALA A 82 -5.10 2.38 -10.39
C ALA A 82 -6.63 2.28 -10.38
N ASP A 83 -7.16 1.46 -11.29
CA ASP A 83 -8.59 1.18 -11.34
C ASP A 83 -9.00 0.17 -10.27
N ARG A 84 -10.03 0.50 -9.49
CA ARG A 84 -10.62 -0.39 -8.48
C ARG A 84 -10.92 -1.78 -9.05
N ASP A 85 -11.59 -1.83 -10.19
CA ASP A 85 -11.95 -3.08 -10.85
C ASP A 85 -10.73 -3.85 -11.34
N ALA A 86 -9.67 -3.16 -11.79
CA ALA A 86 -8.42 -3.79 -12.18
C ALA A 86 -7.71 -4.43 -10.97
N ILE A 87 -7.63 -3.72 -9.84
CA ILE A 87 -7.06 -4.23 -8.59
C ILE A 87 -7.85 -5.46 -8.11
N ILE A 88 -9.18 -5.36 -8.03
CA ILE A 88 -10.05 -6.49 -7.62
C ILE A 88 -9.85 -7.68 -8.55
N HIS A 89 -9.79 -7.45 -9.87
CA HIS A 89 -9.57 -8.53 -10.83
C HIS A 89 -8.21 -9.19 -10.62
N ARG A 90 -7.12 -8.42 -10.47
CA ARG A 90 -5.77 -8.97 -10.21
C ARG A 90 -5.71 -9.76 -8.90
N ILE A 91 -6.37 -9.29 -7.84
CA ILE A 91 -6.40 -9.98 -6.53
C ILE A 91 -7.22 -11.28 -6.58
N THR A 92 -8.36 -11.27 -7.29
CA THR A 92 -9.30 -12.41 -7.31
C THR A 92 -9.01 -13.44 -8.39
N LYS A 93 -8.46 -13.02 -9.54
CA LYS A 93 -8.22 -13.85 -10.73
C LYS A 93 -6.75 -13.99 -11.09
N GLY A 94 -5.88 -13.10 -10.60
CA GLY A 94 -4.46 -13.04 -10.97
C GLY A 94 -3.51 -13.68 -9.95
N THR A 95 -2.25 -13.85 -10.37
CA THR A 95 -1.12 -14.26 -9.51
C THR A 95 -0.49 -13.04 -8.87
N TRP A 96 -1.19 -12.43 -7.91
CA TRP A 96 -0.57 -11.45 -7.00
C TRP A 96 0.30 -12.22 -5.99
N HIS A 97 1.49 -11.71 -5.64
CA HIS A 97 2.48 -12.34 -4.74
C HIS A 97 1.86 -13.32 -3.73
N ALA A 98 2.29 -14.58 -3.76
CA ALA A 98 1.66 -15.69 -3.03
C ALA A 98 1.59 -15.43 -1.52
N ASP A 99 2.56 -14.70 -0.98
CA ASP A 99 2.69 -14.38 0.44
C ASP A 99 1.89 -13.14 0.88
N ALA A 100 1.30 -12.39 -0.06
CA ALA A 100 0.54 -11.17 0.21
C ALA A 100 -0.94 -11.42 0.57
N VAL A 101 -1.28 -12.58 1.15
CA VAL A 101 -2.69 -12.96 1.44
C VAL A 101 -3.39 -11.95 2.35
N ALA A 102 -2.68 -11.46 3.38
CA ALA A 102 -3.20 -10.45 4.29
C ALA A 102 -3.51 -9.12 3.58
N VAL A 103 -2.60 -8.68 2.70
CA VAL A 103 -2.75 -7.46 1.89
C VAL A 103 -3.96 -7.58 0.96
N LYS A 104 -4.08 -8.71 0.25
CA LYS A 104 -5.22 -8.98 -0.63
C LYS A 104 -6.56 -8.91 0.09
N GLY A 105 -6.64 -9.55 1.27
CA GLY A 105 -7.84 -9.54 2.09
C GLY A 105 -8.21 -8.13 2.56
N ALA A 106 -7.22 -7.37 3.05
CA ALA A 106 -7.42 -5.99 3.47
C ALA A 106 -7.86 -5.09 2.32
N VAL A 107 -7.18 -5.16 1.17
CA VAL A 107 -7.51 -4.37 -0.02
C VAL A 107 -8.91 -4.73 -0.53
N LEU A 108 -9.21 -6.02 -0.69
CA LEU A 108 -10.52 -6.45 -1.17
C LEU A 108 -11.64 -6.00 -0.23
N ALA A 109 -11.47 -6.19 1.09
CA ALA A 109 -12.45 -5.76 2.08
C ALA A 109 -12.66 -4.24 2.05
N ALA A 110 -11.59 -3.47 1.96
CA ALA A 110 -11.67 -2.02 1.93
C ALA A 110 -12.29 -1.49 0.63
N LEU A 111 -11.95 -2.09 -0.51
CA LEU A 111 -12.55 -1.76 -1.80
C LEU A 111 -14.02 -2.18 -1.85
N GLN A 112 -14.41 -3.33 -1.27
CA GLN A 112 -15.80 -3.77 -1.22
C GLN A 112 -16.67 -2.95 -0.26
N ALA A 113 -16.12 -2.48 0.87
CA ALA A 113 -16.81 -1.62 1.83
C ALA A 113 -17.07 -0.19 1.30
N ALA A 114 -16.46 0.17 0.18
CA ALA A 114 -16.61 1.46 -0.49
C ALA A 114 -17.78 1.54 -1.49
N ALA A 115 -18.53 0.44 -1.71
CA ALA A 115 -19.69 0.37 -2.60
C ALA A 115 -21.01 0.56 -1.83
#